data_AF-A0A1H5AZI3-F1
#
_entry.id   AF-A0A1H5AZI3-F1
#
_cell.length_a   1.000
_cell.length_b   1.000
_cell.length_c   1.000
_cell.angle_alpha   90.00
_cell.angle_beta   90.00
_cell.angle_gamma   90.00
#
_symmetry.space_group_name_H-M   'P 1'
#
loop_
_entity.id
_entity.type
_entity.pdbx_description
1 polymer ?
#
loop_
_entity_poly.entity_id
_entity_poly.type
_entity_poly.pdbx_seq_one_letter_code
_entity_poly.pdbx_strand_id
1 'polypeptide(L)'
;MTMKITTTPGTGGPVDPMAPPASLDYEPGTMPEHFASKESRDRNARIERQNQDARTAKIAQETNFSAQAAQAQRPPTRPHLKAVASGRVAELWEPIRAREVGAFSRVRSRLDGTREAGQTREAILTAALESGRKREAIPEDLGEQLARVEQRDALTEANRAGLQLAGSMVADRLTRLAQDQKRDLFAAVQADLREVVAQAHQLARALEGITDAETAIRRGESAVIAWGAREGLRERFLTVAASARFVHRACADGFQYVLAGGSPDQLGKAGLDTERISSTWELLDQWIEDLNATDAATDLLVGR
;
A
#
# COMPACT_ATOMS: atom_id res chain seq x y z
N MET A 1 -10.33 -39.48 19.73
CA MET A 1 -11.59 -39.09 20.41
C MET A 1 -12.55 -38.63 19.32
N THR A 2 -13.52 -39.47 19.00
CA THR A 2 -14.47 -39.28 17.89
C THR A 2 -15.85 -39.64 18.44
N MET A 3 -16.69 -38.63 18.65
CA MET A 3 -18.06 -38.83 19.15
C MET A 3 -18.97 -39.23 17.98
N LYS A 4 -19.68 -40.35 18.19
CA LYS A 4 -20.69 -40.93 17.30
C LYS A 4 -22.03 -40.21 17.49
N ILE A 5 -22.60 -39.79 16.37
CA ILE A 5 -24.01 -39.43 16.19
C ILE A 5 -24.84 -40.72 16.32
N THR A 6 -25.88 -40.70 17.16
CA THR A 6 -26.84 -41.80 17.27
C THR A 6 -28.23 -41.29 16.88
N THR A 7 -28.67 -41.70 15.69
CA THR A 7 -30.03 -41.61 15.18
C THR A 7 -30.75 -42.91 15.51
N THR A 8 -31.89 -42.84 16.20
CA THR A 8 -32.76 -44.00 16.47
C THR A 8 -34.04 -43.87 15.63
N PRO A 9 -34.37 -44.83 14.75
CA PRO A 9 -35.66 -44.83 14.05
C PRO A 9 -36.67 -45.78 14.72
N GLY A 10 -37.92 -45.33 14.73
CA GLY A 10 -39.12 -46.13 14.42
C GLY A 10 -39.45 -47.33 15.30
N THR A 11 -40.49 -47.17 16.12
CA THR A 11 -41.34 -48.29 16.55
C THR A 11 -42.79 -47.92 16.26
N GLY A 12 -43.26 -48.34 15.07
CA GLY A 12 -44.68 -48.44 14.77
C GLY A 12 -45.22 -49.76 15.32
N GLY A 13 -46.21 -49.68 16.20
CA GLY A 13 -47.03 -50.80 16.65
C GLY A 13 -48.43 -50.72 16.03
N PRO A 14 -49.10 -51.86 15.78
CA PRO A 14 -50.39 -51.92 15.09
C PRO A 14 -51.56 -51.36 15.93
N VAL A 15 -52.50 -50.75 15.23
CA VAL A 15 -53.69 -50.03 15.72
C VAL A 15 -54.70 -50.99 16.34
N ASP A 16 -55.15 -50.70 17.57
CA ASP A 16 -56.22 -51.43 18.27
C ASP A 16 -57.60 -51.01 17.72
N PRO A 17 -58.42 -51.92 17.16
CA PRO A 17 -59.68 -51.60 16.50
C PRO A 17 -60.88 -51.34 17.47
N MET A 18 -60.65 -51.17 18.77
CA MET A 18 -61.72 -50.90 19.77
C MET A 18 -61.57 -49.58 20.54
N ALA A 19 -60.79 -48.62 20.04
CA ALA A 19 -60.77 -47.27 20.60
C ALA A 19 -62.01 -46.46 20.15
N PRO A 20 -62.70 -45.72 21.06
CA PRO A 20 -63.79 -44.81 20.69
C PRO A 20 -63.27 -43.77 19.68
N PRO A 21 -64.12 -43.22 18.78
CA PRO A 21 -63.65 -42.26 17.77
C PRO A 21 -62.89 -41.15 18.47
N ALA A 22 -61.63 -40.96 18.08
CA ALA A 22 -60.75 -39.95 18.61
C ALA A 22 -61.50 -38.63 18.66
N SER A 23 -61.67 -38.09 19.87
CA SER A 23 -62.05 -36.70 20.05
C SER A 23 -61.10 -35.87 19.19
N LEU A 24 -61.67 -34.99 18.37
CA LEU A 24 -60.92 -33.98 17.65
C LEU A 24 -60.18 -33.12 18.68
N ASP A 25 -58.96 -33.54 19.00
CA ASP A 25 -58.01 -32.78 19.81
C ASP A 25 -57.55 -31.59 18.96
N TYR A 26 -58.38 -30.55 18.94
CA TYR A 26 -57.96 -29.24 18.50
C TYR A 26 -57.06 -28.66 19.60
N GLU A 27 -55.79 -28.42 19.27
CA GLU A 27 -54.92 -27.59 20.11
C GLU A 27 -55.63 -26.25 20.38
N PRO A 28 -55.77 -25.83 21.65
CA PRO A 28 -56.45 -24.59 21.98
C PRO A 28 -55.58 -23.42 21.51
N GLY A 29 -55.91 -22.84 20.36
CA GLY A 29 -55.27 -21.62 19.85
C GLY A 29 -55.19 -21.50 18.33
N THR A 30 -55.40 -22.58 17.58
CA THR A 30 -55.33 -22.56 16.11
C THR A 30 -56.56 -23.23 15.52
N MET A 31 -57.59 -22.42 15.24
CA MET A 31 -58.72 -22.87 14.42
C MET A 31 -58.16 -23.28 13.04
N PRO A 32 -58.49 -24.46 12.50
CA PRO A 32 -58.01 -24.87 11.18
C PRO A 32 -58.38 -23.83 10.13
N GLU A 33 -57.48 -23.54 9.19
CA GLU A 33 -57.65 -22.45 8.23
C GLU A 33 -58.99 -22.53 7.46
N HIS A 34 -59.52 -23.73 7.23
CA HIS A 34 -60.79 -23.95 6.55
C HIS A 34 -62.02 -23.50 7.35
N PHE A 35 -61.94 -23.38 8.68
CA PHE A 35 -62.99 -22.84 9.56
C PHE A 35 -62.82 -21.35 9.89
N ALA A 36 -61.63 -20.78 9.68
CA ALA A 36 -61.37 -19.37 9.93
C ALA A 36 -62.06 -18.46 8.89
N SER A 37 -62.69 -17.37 9.33
CA SER A 37 -63.24 -16.35 8.42
C SER A 37 -62.13 -15.68 7.61
N LYS A 38 -62.47 -15.12 6.44
CA LYS A 38 -61.51 -14.40 5.57
C LYS A 38 -60.72 -13.33 6.34
N GLU A 39 -61.39 -12.57 7.20
CA GLU A 39 -60.74 -11.55 8.05
C GLU A 39 -59.75 -12.14 9.07
N SER A 40 -60.03 -13.32 9.63
CA SER A 40 -59.12 -13.99 10.55
C SER A 40 -57.87 -14.51 9.85
N ARG A 41 -58.02 -15.03 8.61
CA ARG A 41 -56.88 -15.45 7.78
C ARG A 41 -56.01 -14.27 7.40
N ASP A 42 -56.62 -13.15 6.99
CA ASP A 42 -55.90 -11.93 6.64
C ASP A 42 -55.14 -11.34 7.85
N ARG A 43 -55.72 -11.44 9.06
CA ARG A 43 -55.05 -11.02 10.30
C ARG A 43 -53.86 -11.92 10.66
N ASN A 44 -53.99 -13.24 10.55
CA ASN A 44 -52.90 -14.18 10.82
C ASN A 44 -51.77 -14.03 9.80
N ALA A 45 -52.08 -13.90 8.51
CA ALA A 45 -51.09 -13.66 7.46
C ALA A 45 -50.32 -12.35 7.69
N ARG A 46 -50.99 -11.31 8.22
CA ARG A 46 -50.33 -10.05 8.57
C ARG A 46 -49.38 -10.21 9.76
N ILE A 47 -49.77 -10.96 10.78
CA ILE A 47 -48.93 -11.26 11.96
C ILE A 47 -47.74 -12.13 11.56
N GLU A 48 -47.93 -13.13 10.70
CA GLU A 48 -46.85 -13.96 10.17
C GLU A 48 -45.84 -13.15 9.36
N ARG A 49 -46.32 -12.26 8.47
CA ARG A 49 -45.42 -11.34 7.74
C ARG A 49 -44.63 -10.45 8.69
N GLN A 50 -45.26 -9.85 9.69
CA GLN A 50 -44.56 -9.03 10.69
C GLN A 50 -43.52 -9.82 11.49
N ASN A 51 -43.85 -11.06 11.87
CA ASN A 51 -42.92 -11.94 12.58
C ASN A 51 -41.75 -12.36 11.68
N GLN A 52 -41.99 -12.59 10.39
CA GLN A 52 -40.95 -12.93 9.43
C GLN A 52 -40.05 -11.72 9.13
N ASP A 53 -40.61 -10.53 8.97
CA ASP A 53 -39.86 -9.28 8.83
C ASP A 53 -38.99 -9.01 10.07
N ALA A 54 -39.55 -9.20 11.27
CA ALA A 54 -38.81 -9.04 12.52
C ALA A 54 -37.65 -10.05 12.66
N ARG A 55 -37.86 -11.30 12.27
CA ARG A 55 -36.79 -12.32 12.24
C ARG A 55 -35.72 -11.97 11.22
N THR A 56 -36.11 -11.52 10.03
CA THR A 56 -35.18 -11.14 8.96
C THR A 56 -34.34 -9.92 9.37
N ALA A 57 -34.96 -8.93 10.01
CA ALA A 57 -34.26 -7.77 10.56
C ALA A 57 -33.29 -8.15 11.68
N LYS A 58 -33.69 -9.06 12.58
CA LYS A 58 -32.83 -9.56 13.65
C LYS A 58 -31.61 -10.33 13.10
N ILE A 59 -31.84 -11.21 12.12
CA ILE A 59 -30.76 -11.93 11.43
C ILE A 59 -29.83 -10.94 10.71
N ALA A 60 -30.37 -9.93 10.02
CA ALA A 60 -29.54 -8.91 9.36
C ALA A 60 -28.69 -8.12 10.38
N GLN A 61 -29.26 -7.80 11.53
CA GLN A 61 -28.57 -7.10 12.60
C GLN A 61 -27.46 -7.98 13.21
N GLU A 62 -27.74 -9.25 13.49
CA GLU A 62 -26.76 -10.22 14.00
C GLU A 62 -25.64 -10.50 12.98
N THR A 63 -25.98 -10.60 11.69
CA THR A 63 -24.99 -10.75 10.60
C THR A 63 -24.11 -9.51 10.50
N ASN A 64 -24.66 -8.31 10.62
CA ASN A 64 -23.90 -7.06 10.61
C ASN A 64 -23.01 -6.92 11.85
N PHE A 65 -23.50 -7.27 13.04
CA PHE A 65 -22.69 -7.33 14.25
C PHE A 65 -21.57 -8.35 14.13
N SER A 66 -21.85 -9.52 13.55
CA SER A 66 -20.84 -10.56 13.31
C SER A 66 -19.81 -10.12 12.26
N ALA A 67 -20.24 -9.41 11.21
CA ALA A 67 -19.35 -8.86 10.20
C ALA A 67 -18.48 -7.72 10.77
N GLN A 68 -19.04 -6.86 11.62
CA GLN A 68 -18.28 -5.83 12.35
C GLN A 68 -17.33 -6.45 13.37
N ALA A 69 -17.74 -7.48 14.10
CA ALA A 69 -16.86 -8.22 15.02
C ALA A 69 -15.73 -8.94 14.27
N ALA A 70 -16.02 -9.53 13.10
CA ALA A 70 -15.02 -10.14 12.25
C ALA A 70 -14.07 -9.10 11.61
N GLN A 71 -14.56 -7.90 11.28
CA GLN A 71 -13.71 -6.79 10.83
C GLN A 71 -12.85 -6.23 11.97
N ALA A 72 -13.39 -6.10 13.17
CA ALA A 72 -12.64 -5.69 14.36
C ALA A 72 -11.57 -6.72 14.78
N GLN A 73 -11.76 -7.99 14.44
CA GLN A 73 -10.78 -9.06 14.68
C GLN A 73 -9.74 -9.21 13.56
N ARG A 74 -9.90 -8.54 12.40
CA ARG A 74 -8.86 -8.58 11.37
C ARG A 74 -7.68 -7.72 11.82
N PRO A 75 -6.45 -8.25 11.84
CA PRO A 75 -5.28 -7.42 12.13
C PRO A 75 -5.26 -6.24 11.14
N PRO A 76 -5.00 -5.01 11.59
CA PRO A 76 -4.98 -3.86 10.71
C PRO A 76 -4.01 -4.13 9.57
N THR A 77 -4.51 -4.01 8.33
CA THR A 77 -3.67 -4.23 7.14
C THR A 77 -2.60 -3.15 7.14
N ARG A 78 -1.33 -3.55 7.25
CA ARG A 78 -0.22 -2.59 7.28
C ARG A 78 -0.20 -1.79 5.98
N PRO A 79 0.03 -0.47 6.03
CA PRO A 79 0.04 0.35 4.85
C PRO A 79 1.22 0.00 3.94
N HIS A 80 1.05 0.26 2.64
CA HIS A 80 2.16 0.20 1.71
C HIS A 80 3.15 1.34 1.99
N LEU A 81 4.40 0.96 2.24
CA LEU A 81 5.47 1.92 2.51
C LEU A 81 6.11 2.40 1.20
N LYS A 82 6.25 3.72 1.08
CA LYS A 82 7.16 4.31 0.09
C LYS A 82 8.59 4.16 0.60
N ALA A 83 9.55 4.00 -0.31
CA ALA A 83 10.96 3.92 0.03
C ALA A 83 11.56 5.32 -0.07
N VAL A 84 11.68 6.02 1.05
CA VAL A 84 12.15 7.41 1.11
C VAL A 84 13.11 7.56 2.29
N ALA A 85 14.28 8.15 2.06
CA ALA A 85 15.20 8.53 3.12
C ALA A 85 14.67 9.77 3.85
N SER A 86 14.61 9.73 5.17
CA SER A 86 14.19 10.83 6.03
C SER A 86 14.97 10.83 7.36
N GLY A 87 14.82 11.88 8.16
CA GLY A 87 15.48 11.96 9.46
C GLY A 87 16.99 11.80 9.35
N ARG A 88 17.57 11.02 10.27
CA ARG A 88 19.02 10.79 10.31
C ARG A 88 19.54 10.04 9.08
N VAL A 89 18.70 9.22 8.44
CA VAL A 89 19.07 8.56 7.18
C VAL A 89 19.27 9.57 6.06
N ALA A 90 18.41 10.58 5.96
CA ALA A 90 18.56 11.64 4.97
C ALA A 90 19.82 12.48 5.24
N GLU A 91 20.14 12.77 6.50
CA GLU A 91 21.36 13.50 6.87
C GLU A 91 22.64 12.78 6.40
N LEU A 92 22.67 11.45 6.46
CA LEU A 92 23.79 10.64 5.98
C LEU A 92 23.79 10.49 4.45
N TRP A 93 22.62 10.23 3.87
CA TRP A 93 22.50 9.85 2.46
C TRP A 93 22.52 11.03 1.49
N GLU A 94 21.88 12.15 1.84
CA GLU A 94 21.68 13.27 0.93
C GLU A 94 23.00 13.90 0.45
N PRO A 95 24.04 14.09 1.28
CA PRO A 95 25.33 14.59 0.82
C PRO A 95 25.98 13.69 -0.24
N ILE A 96 25.83 12.37 -0.10
CA ILE A 96 26.37 11.37 -1.02
C ILE A 96 25.61 11.43 -2.35
N ARG A 97 24.28 11.36 -2.27
CA ARG A 97 23.39 11.48 -3.42
C ARG A 97 23.66 12.77 -4.18
N ALA A 98 23.68 13.91 -3.51
CA ALA A 98 23.90 15.21 -4.12
C ALA A 98 25.25 15.28 -4.86
N ARG A 99 26.31 14.72 -4.28
CA ARG A 99 27.64 14.67 -4.91
C ARG A 99 27.64 13.86 -6.20
N GLU A 100 27.11 12.64 -6.17
CA GLU A 100 27.14 11.73 -7.32
C GLU A 100 26.16 12.17 -8.43
N VAL A 101 24.94 12.56 -8.07
CA VAL A 101 23.94 13.09 -9.01
C VAL A 101 24.42 14.43 -9.60
N GLY A 102 25.06 15.29 -8.80
CA GLY A 102 25.66 16.54 -9.29
C GLY A 102 26.81 16.31 -10.27
N ALA A 103 27.61 15.25 -10.08
CA ALA A 103 28.62 14.85 -11.05
C ALA A 103 27.99 14.38 -12.37
N PHE A 104 26.94 13.53 -12.29
CA PHE A 104 26.19 13.09 -13.46
C PHE A 104 25.55 14.26 -14.21
N SER A 105 24.89 15.19 -13.51
CA SER A 105 24.26 16.37 -14.12
C SER A 105 25.24 17.21 -14.94
N ARG A 106 26.49 17.35 -14.48
CA ARG A 106 27.54 18.05 -15.25
C ARG A 106 27.93 17.31 -16.52
N VAL A 107 28.08 15.98 -16.46
CA VAL A 107 28.33 15.15 -17.65
C VAL A 107 27.15 15.25 -18.62
N ARG A 108 25.93 15.17 -18.09
CA ARG A 108 24.71 15.27 -18.87
C ARG A 108 24.59 16.59 -19.60
N SER A 109 24.82 17.71 -18.92
CA SER A 109 24.80 19.04 -19.56
C SER A 109 25.81 19.17 -20.70
N ARG A 110 26.96 18.48 -20.63
CA ARG A 110 27.95 18.47 -21.72
C ARG A 110 27.52 17.63 -22.92
N LEU A 111 26.87 16.49 -22.67
CA LEU A 111 26.38 15.59 -23.73
C LEU A 111 25.06 16.07 -24.37
N ASP A 112 24.20 16.74 -23.59
CA ASP A 112 22.95 17.33 -24.09
C ASP A 112 23.20 18.61 -24.92
N GLY A 113 24.30 19.34 -24.68
CA GLY A 113 24.64 20.57 -25.40
C GLY A 113 24.99 20.40 -26.88
N THR A 114 25.13 19.16 -27.36
CA THR A 114 25.43 18.83 -28.78
C THR A 114 24.16 18.67 -29.64
N ARG A 115 22.98 18.89 -29.05
CA ARG A 115 21.67 18.63 -29.65
C ARG A 115 21.15 19.85 -30.40
N GLU A 116 21.90 20.36 -31.36
CA GLU A 116 21.41 21.43 -32.24
C GLU A 116 20.24 20.92 -33.09
N ALA A 117 19.13 21.66 -33.08
CA ALA A 117 18.03 21.43 -34.02
C ALA A 117 18.49 21.85 -35.41
N GLY A 118 18.61 20.91 -36.33
CA GLY A 118 18.99 21.18 -37.72
C GLY A 118 18.11 20.46 -38.73
N GLN A 119 18.37 20.71 -40.01
CA GLN A 119 17.71 20.02 -41.13
C GLN A 119 17.80 18.49 -40.98
N THR A 120 16.73 17.80 -41.36
CA THR A 120 16.67 16.34 -41.42
C THR A 120 17.05 15.85 -42.81
N ARG A 121 17.54 14.60 -42.91
CA ARG A 121 17.81 13.95 -44.20
C ARG A 121 16.58 14.01 -45.12
N GLU A 122 15.40 13.79 -44.56
CA GLU A 122 14.13 13.85 -45.29
C GLU A 122 13.83 15.27 -45.80
N ALA A 123 14.06 16.32 -45.02
CA ALA A 123 13.85 17.69 -45.45
C ALA A 123 14.80 18.10 -46.59
N ILE A 124 16.08 17.70 -46.48
CA ILE A 124 17.10 17.95 -47.52
C ILE A 124 16.73 17.23 -48.83
N LEU A 125 16.38 15.94 -48.74
CA LEU A 125 15.99 15.16 -49.91
C LEU A 125 14.68 15.64 -50.52
N THR A 126 13.71 16.05 -49.69
CA THR A 126 12.44 16.61 -50.18
C THR A 126 12.67 17.91 -50.94
N ALA A 127 13.49 18.81 -50.40
CA ALA A 127 13.86 20.05 -51.08
C ALA A 127 14.58 19.78 -52.42
N ALA A 128 15.53 18.85 -52.45
CA ALA A 128 16.24 18.47 -53.67
C ALA A 128 15.30 17.86 -54.72
N LEU A 129 14.36 17.00 -54.30
CA LEU A 129 13.34 16.41 -55.18
C LEU A 129 12.36 17.46 -55.70
N GLU A 130 12.00 18.45 -54.89
CA GLU A 130 11.15 19.57 -55.33
C GLU A 130 11.85 20.47 -56.35
N SER A 131 13.12 20.83 -56.15
CA SER A 131 13.92 21.58 -57.14
C SER A 131 14.04 20.81 -58.45
N GLY A 132 14.27 19.49 -58.40
CA GLY A 132 14.26 18.63 -59.58
C GLY A 132 12.92 18.62 -60.32
N ARG A 133 11.79 18.57 -59.59
CA ARG A 133 10.43 18.65 -60.18
C ARG A 133 10.15 19.99 -60.84
N LYS A 134 10.68 21.09 -60.28
CA LYS A 134 10.55 22.45 -60.81
C LYS A 134 11.53 22.77 -61.95
N ARG A 135 12.41 21.83 -62.31
CA ARG A 135 13.55 22.02 -63.25
C ARG A 135 14.51 23.15 -62.81
N GLU A 136 14.61 23.36 -61.51
CA GLU A 136 15.60 24.25 -60.91
C GLU A 136 16.92 23.49 -60.72
N ALA A 137 18.02 24.22 -60.49
CA ALA A 137 19.30 23.61 -60.16
C ALA A 137 19.22 22.89 -58.81
N ILE A 138 19.60 21.61 -58.79
CA ILE A 138 19.77 20.85 -57.54
C ILE A 138 21.01 21.39 -56.83
N PRO A 139 20.98 21.59 -55.50
CA PRO A 139 22.16 22.03 -54.75
C PRO A 139 23.36 21.12 -55.01
N GLU A 140 24.49 21.71 -55.44
CA GLU A 140 25.72 20.97 -55.74
C GLU A 140 26.35 20.35 -54.49
N ASP A 141 26.04 20.90 -53.32
CA ASP A 141 26.51 20.46 -52.01
C ASP A 141 25.57 19.43 -51.34
N LEU A 142 24.59 18.87 -52.06
CA LEU A 142 23.62 17.90 -51.52
C LEU A 142 24.30 16.73 -50.78
N GLY A 143 25.39 16.19 -51.34
CA GLY A 143 26.17 15.12 -50.70
C GLY A 143 26.81 15.55 -49.39
N GLU A 144 27.34 16.77 -49.31
CA GLU A 144 27.91 17.34 -48.09
C GLU A 144 26.83 17.61 -47.03
N GLN A 145 25.66 18.13 -47.44
CA GLN A 145 24.53 18.36 -46.54
C GLN A 145 24.05 17.05 -45.91
N LEU A 146 23.93 15.98 -46.70
CA LEU A 146 23.55 14.65 -46.21
C LEU A 146 24.61 14.04 -45.28
N ALA A 147 25.89 14.21 -45.58
CA ALA A 147 26.99 13.71 -44.75
C ALA A 147 27.05 14.43 -43.38
N ARG A 148 26.83 15.75 -43.35
CA ARG A 148 26.78 16.53 -42.10
C ARG A 148 25.63 16.09 -41.21
N VAL A 149 24.46 15.80 -41.78
CA VAL A 149 23.31 15.27 -41.03
C VAL A 149 23.61 13.87 -40.46
N GLU A 150 24.20 12.98 -41.25
CA GLU A 150 24.56 11.64 -40.79
C GLU A 150 25.58 11.66 -39.65
N GLN A 151 26.62 12.51 -39.76
CA GLN A 151 27.61 12.69 -38.70
C GLN A 151 26.97 13.25 -37.41
N ARG A 152 26.04 14.21 -37.53
CA ARG A 152 25.29 14.76 -36.39
C ARG A 152 24.41 13.70 -35.72
N ASP A 153 23.71 12.89 -36.51
CA ASP A 153 22.82 11.85 -36.00
C ASP A 153 23.63 10.76 -35.28
N ALA A 154 24.79 10.36 -35.83
CA ALA A 154 25.73 9.44 -35.18
C ALA A 154 26.28 10.00 -33.85
N LEU A 155 26.64 11.29 -33.79
CA LEU A 155 27.05 11.94 -32.54
C LEU A 155 25.91 11.99 -31.51
N THR A 156 24.67 12.21 -31.96
CA THR A 156 23.49 12.22 -31.09
C THR A 156 23.23 10.84 -30.48
N GLU A 157 23.36 9.78 -31.27
CA GLU A 157 23.23 8.41 -30.80
C GLU A 157 24.37 8.04 -29.83
N ALA A 158 25.61 8.40 -30.17
CA ALA A 158 26.77 8.21 -29.28
C ALA A 158 26.60 8.95 -27.95
N ASN A 159 26.09 10.19 -27.96
CA ASN A 159 25.79 10.94 -26.75
C ASN A 159 24.69 10.28 -25.92
N ARG A 160 23.63 9.77 -26.54
CA ARG A 160 22.57 9.04 -25.84
C ARG A 160 23.11 7.76 -25.19
N ALA A 161 23.93 6.99 -25.90
CA ALA A 161 24.58 5.80 -25.36
C ALA A 161 25.54 6.16 -24.22
N GLY A 162 26.33 7.22 -24.38
CA GLY A 162 27.22 7.75 -23.35
C GLY A 162 26.48 8.22 -22.09
N LEU A 163 25.35 8.90 -22.25
CA LEU A 163 24.46 9.30 -21.15
C LEU A 163 23.90 8.10 -20.40
N GLN A 164 23.44 7.10 -21.14
CA GLN A 164 22.92 5.87 -20.55
C GLN A 164 24.00 5.15 -19.74
N LEU A 165 25.19 4.98 -20.32
CA LEU A 165 26.31 4.35 -19.64
C LEU A 165 26.74 5.14 -18.39
N ALA A 166 26.91 6.46 -18.51
CA ALA A 166 27.28 7.30 -17.38
C ALA A 166 26.22 7.25 -16.27
N GLY A 167 24.93 7.24 -16.62
CA GLY A 167 23.83 7.11 -15.69
C GLY A 167 23.87 5.76 -14.96
N SER A 168 24.04 4.66 -15.69
CA SER A 168 24.19 3.32 -15.12
C SER A 168 25.39 3.21 -14.18
N MET A 169 26.55 3.77 -14.57
CA MET A 169 27.75 3.77 -13.71
C MET A 169 27.53 4.52 -12.39
N VAL A 170 26.80 5.64 -12.43
CA VAL A 170 26.47 6.41 -11.22
C VAL A 170 25.45 5.67 -10.36
N ALA A 171 24.45 5.03 -10.96
CA ALA A 171 23.50 4.19 -10.25
C ALA A 171 24.19 3.02 -9.54
N ASP A 172 25.10 2.31 -10.22
CA ASP A 172 25.90 1.22 -9.64
C ASP A 172 26.81 1.72 -8.50
N ARG A 173 27.31 2.96 -8.62
CA ARG A 173 28.11 3.58 -7.57
C ARG A 173 27.27 3.93 -6.35
N LEU A 174 26.07 4.50 -6.54
CA LEU A 174 25.13 4.77 -5.45
C LEU A 174 24.74 3.47 -4.73
N THR A 175 24.52 2.38 -5.48
CA THR A 175 24.23 1.06 -4.89
C THR A 175 25.35 0.60 -3.98
N ARG A 176 26.61 0.65 -4.46
CA ARG A 176 27.79 0.28 -3.66
C ARG A 176 27.94 1.16 -2.43
N LEU A 177 27.77 2.47 -2.56
CA LEU A 177 27.85 3.40 -1.43
C LEU A 177 26.77 3.13 -0.37
N ALA A 178 25.54 2.78 -0.80
CA ALA A 178 24.48 2.38 0.13
C ALA A 178 24.82 1.06 0.85
N GLN A 179 25.40 0.10 0.14
CA GLN A 179 25.84 -1.18 0.73
C GLN A 179 26.99 -0.98 1.72
N ASP A 180 27.98 -0.15 1.38
CA ASP A 180 29.12 0.18 2.24
C ASP A 180 28.65 0.87 3.54
N GLN A 181 27.63 1.73 3.45
CA GLN A 181 27.06 2.44 4.60
C GLN A 181 25.85 1.74 5.24
N LYS A 182 25.51 0.52 4.82
CA LYS A 182 24.30 -0.19 5.26
C LYS A 182 24.15 -0.20 6.78
N ARG A 183 25.24 -0.45 7.50
CA ARG A 183 25.26 -0.50 8.97
C ARG A 183 24.91 0.86 9.57
N ASP A 184 25.54 1.93 9.10
CA ASP A 184 25.35 3.28 9.63
C ASP A 184 23.96 3.81 9.31
N LEU A 185 23.46 3.53 8.10
CA LEU A 185 22.10 3.88 7.69
C LEU A 185 21.05 3.16 8.54
N PHE A 186 21.22 1.86 8.83
CA PHE A 186 20.30 1.16 9.73
C PHE A 186 20.44 1.62 11.19
N ALA A 187 21.64 1.96 11.66
CA ALA A 187 21.84 2.53 12.99
C ALA A 187 21.11 3.88 13.13
N ALA A 188 21.08 4.69 12.06
CA ALA A 188 20.32 5.93 11.99
C ALA A 188 18.80 5.67 12.08
N VAL A 189 18.27 4.69 11.32
CA VAL A 189 16.85 4.29 11.43
C VAL A 189 16.51 3.84 12.84
N GLN A 190 17.35 3.01 13.46
CA GLN A 190 17.14 2.54 14.83
C GLN A 190 17.18 3.67 15.85
N ALA A 191 17.99 4.71 15.63
CA ALA A 191 18.01 5.88 16.48
C ALA A 191 16.70 6.68 16.39
N ASP A 192 16.19 6.89 15.17
CA ASP A 192 14.89 7.53 14.97
C ASP A 192 13.75 6.70 15.59
N LEU A 193 13.79 5.36 15.42
CA LEU A 193 12.81 4.45 16.02
C LEU A 193 12.84 4.52 17.54
N ARG A 194 14.03 4.54 18.17
CA ARG A 194 14.18 4.67 19.63
C ARG A 194 13.49 5.90 20.18
N GLU A 195 13.62 7.04 19.50
CA GLU A 195 12.96 8.28 19.92
C GLU A 195 11.44 8.20 19.77
N VAL A 196 10.97 7.60 18.68
CA VAL A 196 9.53 7.39 18.44
C VAL A 196 8.93 6.44 19.49
N VAL A 197 9.59 5.32 19.80
CA VAL A 197 9.14 4.37 20.84
C VAL A 197 9.16 5.01 22.23
N ALA A 198 10.20 5.78 22.57
CA ALA A 198 10.26 6.50 23.85
C ALA A 198 9.08 7.48 24.02
N GLN A 199 8.71 8.18 22.95
CA GLN A 199 7.54 9.07 22.96
C GLN A 199 6.23 8.30 23.01
N ALA A 200 6.14 7.16 22.34
CA ALA A 200 4.99 6.26 22.42
C ALA A 200 4.73 5.81 23.86
N HIS A 201 5.77 5.46 24.62
CA HIS A 201 5.63 5.14 26.04
C HIS A 201 5.18 6.32 26.91
N GLN A 202 5.61 7.54 26.58
CA GLN A 202 5.15 8.74 27.30
C GLN A 202 3.66 9.00 27.02
N LEU A 203 3.25 8.91 25.75
CA LEU A 203 1.86 9.08 25.34
C LEU A 203 0.95 7.97 25.86
N ALA A 204 1.38 6.71 25.83
CA ALA A 204 0.63 5.58 26.36
C ALA A 204 0.31 5.76 27.85
N ARG A 205 1.28 6.23 28.64
CA ARG A 205 1.08 6.55 30.07
C ARG A 205 0.12 7.72 30.27
N ALA A 206 0.22 8.77 29.44
CA ALA A 206 -0.68 9.92 29.52
C ALA A 206 -2.13 9.59 29.11
N LEU A 207 -2.31 8.57 28.28
CA LEU A 207 -3.59 8.11 27.76
C LEU A 207 -4.17 6.91 28.53
N GLU A 208 -3.58 6.54 29.65
CA GLU A 208 -4.04 5.39 30.43
C GLU A 208 -5.49 5.58 30.92
N GLY A 209 -6.37 4.68 30.51
CA GLY A 209 -7.81 4.76 30.79
C GLY A 209 -8.55 5.84 29.99
N ILE A 210 -7.97 6.34 28.91
CA ILE A 210 -8.58 7.32 27.99
C ILE A 210 -8.88 6.63 26.66
N THR A 211 -10.16 6.37 26.41
CA THR A 211 -10.63 5.64 25.23
C THR A 211 -11.16 6.54 24.11
N ASP A 212 -11.45 7.80 24.43
CA ASP A 212 -12.11 8.75 23.53
C ASP A 212 -11.76 10.21 23.89
N ALA A 213 -12.03 11.11 22.94
CA ALA A 213 -11.71 12.53 23.07
C ALA A 213 -12.49 13.22 24.21
N GLU A 214 -13.72 12.79 24.50
CA GLU A 214 -14.54 13.36 25.57
C GLU A 214 -13.94 13.02 26.94
N THR A 215 -13.48 11.79 27.11
CA THR A 215 -12.75 11.33 28.29
C THR A 215 -11.42 12.05 28.43
N ALA A 216 -10.72 12.35 27.34
CA ALA A 216 -9.52 13.19 27.36
C ALA A 216 -9.82 14.62 27.87
N ILE A 217 -10.88 15.25 27.35
CA ILE A 217 -11.33 16.59 27.78
C ILE A 217 -11.66 16.59 29.28
N ARG A 218 -12.36 15.56 29.77
CA ARG A 218 -12.68 15.42 31.21
C ARG A 218 -11.44 15.24 32.08
N ARG A 219 -10.38 14.62 31.57
CA ARG A 219 -9.11 14.37 32.28
C ARG A 219 -8.21 15.60 32.34
N GLY A 220 -8.45 16.61 31.50
CA GLY A 220 -7.75 17.88 31.52
C GLY A 220 -6.78 18.09 30.36
N GLU A 221 -6.10 19.23 30.38
CA GLU A 221 -5.29 19.74 29.25
C GLU A 221 -4.19 18.77 28.79
N SER A 222 -3.47 18.14 29.71
CA SER A 222 -2.38 17.19 29.39
C SER A 222 -2.88 15.97 28.62
N ALA A 223 -4.05 15.45 28.96
CA ALA A 223 -4.68 14.33 28.26
C ALA A 223 -5.15 14.72 26.86
N VAL A 224 -5.69 15.93 26.69
CA VAL A 224 -6.09 16.45 25.37
C VAL A 224 -4.88 16.62 24.45
N ILE A 225 -3.77 17.17 24.97
CA ILE A 225 -2.52 17.29 24.22
C ILE A 225 -2.00 15.91 23.80
N ALA A 226 -1.97 14.94 24.74
CA ALA A 226 -1.54 13.58 24.43
C ALA A 226 -2.45 12.91 23.39
N TRP A 227 -3.75 13.11 23.48
CA TRP A 227 -4.73 12.57 22.53
C TRP A 227 -4.52 13.13 21.12
N GLY A 228 -4.29 14.44 20.99
CA GLY A 228 -3.99 15.09 19.72
C GLY A 228 -2.63 14.66 19.12
N ALA A 229 -1.66 14.31 19.95
CA ALA A 229 -0.32 13.92 19.50
C ALA A 229 -0.23 12.49 18.91
N ARG A 230 -1.25 11.64 19.12
CA ARG A 230 -1.25 10.24 18.66
C ARG A 230 -1.07 10.10 17.15
N GLU A 231 -1.74 10.93 16.36
CA GLU A 231 -1.68 10.84 14.90
C GLU A 231 -0.29 11.23 14.38
N GLY A 232 0.29 12.32 14.91
CA GLY A 232 1.65 12.74 14.56
C GLY A 232 2.72 11.71 14.96
N LEU A 233 2.52 10.98 16.06
CA LEU A 233 3.39 9.87 16.44
C LEU A 233 3.37 8.75 15.39
N ARG A 234 2.18 8.36 14.93
CA ARG A 234 2.00 7.34 13.89
C ARG A 234 2.64 7.76 12.57
N GLU A 235 2.44 9.00 12.13
CA GLU A 235 3.07 9.52 10.90
C GLU A 235 4.60 9.46 10.97
N ARG A 236 5.17 9.80 12.13
CA ARG A 236 6.62 9.69 12.35
C ARG A 236 7.09 8.24 12.35
N PHE A 237 6.34 7.32 12.94
CA PHE A 237 6.65 5.90 12.84
C PHE A 237 6.64 5.42 11.38
N LEU A 238 5.63 5.80 10.59
CA LEU A 238 5.58 5.48 9.16
C LEU A 238 6.75 6.10 8.38
N THR A 239 7.23 7.26 8.79
CA THR A 239 8.41 7.92 8.23
C THR A 239 9.70 7.13 8.52
N VAL A 240 9.86 6.63 9.75
CA VAL A 240 10.95 5.71 10.12
C VAL A 240 10.86 4.41 9.31
N ALA A 241 9.65 3.86 9.14
CA ALA A 241 9.43 2.65 8.36
C ALA A 241 9.76 2.86 6.86
N ALA A 242 9.40 4.02 6.30
CA ALA A 242 9.77 4.41 4.94
C ALA A 242 11.29 4.52 4.74
N SER A 243 12.00 5.00 5.77
CA SER A 243 13.47 5.04 5.79
C SER A 243 14.09 3.65 5.89
N ALA A 244 13.57 2.77 6.76
CA ALA A 244 14.00 1.37 6.83
C ALA A 244 13.85 0.68 5.46
N ARG A 245 12.71 0.91 4.81
CA ARG A 245 12.43 0.40 3.46
C ARG A 245 13.38 0.97 2.42
N PHE A 246 13.70 2.27 2.50
CA PHE A 246 14.69 2.89 1.64
C PHE A 246 16.03 2.18 1.74
N VAL A 247 16.56 2.01 2.96
CA VAL A 247 17.87 1.36 3.17
C VAL A 247 17.86 -0.08 2.65
N HIS A 248 16.81 -0.85 2.93
CA HIS A 248 16.64 -2.21 2.40
C HIS A 248 16.71 -2.24 0.88
N ARG A 249 15.94 -1.39 0.21
CA ARG A 249 15.87 -1.37 -1.25
C ARG A 249 17.15 -0.84 -1.88
N ALA A 250 17.73 0.22 -1.33
CA ALA A 250 19.00 0.77 -1.80
C ALA A 250 20.12 -0.28 -1.74
N CYS A 251 20.11 -1.17 -0.73
CA CYS A 251 21.12 -2.22 -0.60
C CYS A 251 20.81 -3.48 -1.44
N ALA A 252 19.53 -3.86 -1.57
CA ALA A 252 19.13 -5.13 -2.19
C ALA A 252 18.75 -4.98 -3.67
N ASP A 253 18.00 -3.94 -4.03
CA ASP A 253 17.61 -3.64 -5.41
C ASP A 253 18.62 -2.74 -6.11
N GLY A 254 19.32 -1.92 -5.33
CA GLY A 254 20.18 -0.88 -5.85
C GLY A 254 19.41 0.26 -6.50
N PHE A 255 20.17 1.09 -7.20
CA PHE A 255 19.68 2.19 -8.02
C PHE A 255 19.75 1.80 -9.50
N GLN A 256 18.90 2.44 -10.30
CA GLN A 256 18.84 2.26 -11.75
C GLN A 256 18.76 3.63 -12.42
N TYR A 257 19.33 3.70 -13.63
CA TYR A 257 19.14 4.83 -14.51
C TYR A 257 18.13 4.49 -15.60
N VAL A 258 17.09 5.30 -15.71
CA VAL A 258 16.11 5.24 -16.81
C VAL A 258 16.22 6.53 -17.60
N LEU A 259 16.53 6.42 -18.89
CA LEU A 259 16.74 7.58 -19.77
C LEU A 259 15.55 8.56 -19.76
N ALA A 260 14.32 8.05 -19.69
CA ALA A 260 13.11 8.86 -19.57
C ALA A 260 12.97 9.59 -18.21
N GLY A 261 13.55 9.03 -17.14
CA GLY A 261 13.57 9.62 -15.80
C GLY A 261 14.72 10.59 -15.57
N GLY A 262 15.78 10.51 -16.37
CA GLY A 262 16.86 11.49 -16.42
C GLY A 262 17.76 11.59 -15.18
N SER A 263 17.55 10.75 -14.16
CA SER A 263 18.30 10.75 -12.90
C SER A 263 18.75 9.33 -12.51
N PRO A 264 20.01 9.13 -12.07
CA PRO A 264 20.54 7.82 -11.69
C PRO A 264 20.22 7.39 -10.25
N ASP A 265 19.44 8.18 -9.51
CA ASP A 265 19.07 7.93 -8.10
C ASP A 265 17.72 7.22 -7.93
N GLN A 266 17.15 6.67 -9.00
CA GLN A 266 15.90 5.93 -8.91
C GLN A 266 16.16 4.53 -8.35
N LEU A 267 15.43 4.11 -7.32
CA LEU A 267 15.53 2.73 -6.82
C LEU A 267 15.10 1.72 -7.90
N GLY A 268 15.83 0.62 -7.99
CA GLY A 268 15.53 -0.52 -8.87
C GLY A 268 14.10 -1.01 -8.69
N LYS A 269 13.39 -1.31 -9.78
CA LYS A 269 12.02 -1.85 -9.74
C LYS A 269 11.98 -3.37 -9.51
N ALA A 270 13.13 -4.04 -9.48
CA ALA A 270 13.21 -5.45 -9.14
C ALA A 270 12.57 -5.68 -7.76
N GLY A 271 11.74 -6.73 -7.62
CA GLY A 271 11.16 -7.09 -6.32
C GLY A 271 10.07 -6.14 -5.79
N LEU A 272 9.22 -5.58 -6.67
CA LEU A 272 7.93 -4.98 -6.26
C LEU A 272 6.99 -6.00 -5.56
N ASP A 273 7.39 -7.28 -5.53
CA ASP A 273 6.68 -8.36 -4.88
C ASP A 273 6.53 -8.14 -3.36
N THR A 274 5.34 -8.49 -2.90
CA THR A 274 4.84 -8.43 -1.53
C THR A 274 5.80 -8.99 -0.48
N GLU A 275 6.70 -9.91 -0.84
CA GLU A 275 7.69 -10.56 0.03
C GLU A 275 8.70 -9.58 0.67
N ARG A 276 9.01 -8.45 0.02
CA ARG A 276 9.96 -7.45 0.57
C ARG A 276 9.27 -6.37 1.41
N ILE A 277 7.94 -6.27 1.31
CA ILE A 277 7.13 -5.40 2.17
C ILE A 277 6.95 -6.08 3.52
N SER A 278 6.67 -7.39 3.55
CA SER A 278 6.61 -8.16 4.79
C SER A 278 7.94 -8.13 5.53
N SER A 279 9.07 -8.27 4.84
CA SER A 279 10.41 -8.26 5.48
C SER A 279 10.76 -6.94 6.18
N THR A 280 10.30 -5.80 5.68
CA THR A 280 10.55 -4.50 6.34
C THR A 280 9.73 -4.38 7.62
N TRP A 281 8.48 -4.83 7.56
CA TRP A 281 7.56 -4.80 8.69
C TRP A 281 7.96 -5.77 9.80
N GLU A 282 8.40 -6.97 9.44
CA GLU A 282 8.98 -7.96 10.37
C GLU A 282 10.23 -7.42 11.07
N LEU A 283 11.12 -6.74 10.34
CA LEU A 283 12.30 -6.11 10.94
C LEU A 283 11.92 -5.03 11.97
N LEU A 284 10.95 -4.19 11.62
CA LEU A 284 10.47 -3.14 12.53
C LEU A 284 9.80 -3.72 13.76
N ASP A 285 9.03 -4.80 13.62
CA ASP A 285 8.42 -5.50 14.75
C ASP A 285 9.49 -6.03 15.71
N GLN A 286 10.51 -6.70 15.16
CA GLN A 286 11.62 -7.19 15.97
C GLN A 286 12.32 -6.04 16.71
N TRP A 287 12.57 -4.90 16.06
CA TRP A 287 13.19 -3.77 16.73
C TRP A 287 12.29 -3.12 17.79
N ILE A 288 10.98 -3.07 17.57
CA ILE A 288 10.02 -2.58 18.58
C ILE A 288 10.05 -3.51 19.80
N GLU A 289 10.10 -4.82 19.58
CA GLU A 289 10.23 -5.84 20.63
C GLU A 289 11.56 -5.70 21.38
N ASP A 290 12.68 -5.56 20.67
CA ASP A 290 14.02 -5.35 21.25
C ASP A 290 14.09 -4.07 22.10
N LEU A 291 13.29 -3.06 21.76
CA LEU A 291 13.15 -1.80 22.50
C LEU A 291 12.19 -1.91 23.71
N ASN A 292 11.61 -3.07 23.95
CA ASN A 292 10.65 -3.34 25.02
C ASN A 292 9.42 -2.42 24.98
N ALA A 293 8.91 -2.14 23.78
CA ALA A 293 7.68 -1.36 23.64
C ALA A 293 6.49 -2.11 24.29
N THR A 294 5.77 -1.43 25.18
CA THR A 294 4.55 -1.96 25.80
C THR A 294 3.44 -2.09 24.77
N ASP A 295 2.48 -3.01 24.95
CA ASP A 295 1.33 -3.18 24.04
C ASP A 295 0.63 -1.86 23.72
N ALA A 296 0.33 -1.04 24.73
CA ALA A 296 -0.29 0.28 24.56
C ALA A 296 0.57 1.25 23.72
N ALA A 297 1.90 1.16 23.81
CA ALA A 297 2.79 1.98 22.99
C ALA A 297 2.83 1.46 21.54
N THR A 298 2.88 0.14 21.36
CA THR A 298 2.81 -0.52 20.06
C THR A 298 1.49 -0.20 19.35
N ASP A 299 0.37 -0.20 20.07
CA ASP A 299 -0.94 0.13 19.53
C ASP A 299 -0.99 1.58 18.99
N LEU A 300 -0.38 2.53 19.71
CA LEU A 300 -0.25 3.93 19.24
C LEU A 300 0.61 4.05 17.96
N LEU A 301 1.63 3.21 17.80
CA LEU A 301 2.52 3.23 16.63
C LEU A 301 1.86 2.59 15.40
N VAL A 302 1.20 1.45 15.59
CA VAL A 302 0.62 0.67 14.48
C VAL A 302 -0.79 1.16 14.12
N GLY A 303 -1.46 1.85 15.04
CA GLY A 303 -2.83 2.35 14.87
C GLY A 303 -3.86 1.24 15.09
N ARG A 304 -3.73 0.52 16.19
CA ARG A 304 -4.76 -0.41 16.70
C ARG A 304 -5.74 0.33 17.61
#